data_AF-A0A1G7BUL9-F1
#
_entry.id   AF-A0A1G7BUL9-F1
#
_cell.length_a   1.000
_cell.length_b   1.000
_cell.length_c   1.000
_cell.angle_alpha   90.00
_cell.angle_beta   90.00
_cell.angle_gamma   90.00
#
_symmetry.space_group_name_H-M   'P 1'
#
loop_
_entity.id
_entity.type
_entity.pdbx_description
1 polymer ?
#
loop_
_entity_poly.entity_id
_entity_poly.type
_entity_poly.pdbx_seq_one_letter_code
_entity_poly.pdbx_strand_id
1 'polypeptide(L)'
;MKTTKELLPSLCETEKNALVLRLELNQKDVKRLRGQLSSYRCEPTTYSLFERIELLRKGLDNLSKTNTEIIASLTEKKKQVDNYVERAKQQFSEFNNLHSGIEEYIQGMIGAGSHQDRISI
;
A
#
# COMPACT_ATOMS: atom_id res chain seq x y z
N MET A 1 -6.24 -37.43 -6.32
CA MET A 1 -5.23 -36.40 -6.00
C MET A 1 -5.93 -35.06 -5.98
N LYS A 2 -6.10 -34.45 -4.80
CA LYS A 2 -6.79 -33.15 -4.67
C LYS A 2 -5.74 -32.04 -4.64
N THR A 3 -5.89 -31.11 -5.57
CA THR A 3 -5.09 -29.91 -5.80
C THR A 3 -5.01 -29.05 -4.54
N THR A 4 -3.77 -28.79 -4.09
CA THR A 4 -3.47 -27.82 -3.04
C THR A 4 -3.75 -26.42 -3.59
N LYS A 5 -4.79 -25.78 -3.06
CA LYS A 5 -5.19 -24.42 -3.40
C LYS A 5 -4.15 -23.44 -2.85
N GLU A 6 -3.54 -22.64 -3.72
CA GLU A 6 -2.95 -21.35 -3.37
C GLU A 6 -4.01 -20.50 -2.66
N LEU A 7 -3.86 -20.30 -1.35
CA LEU A 7 -4.83 -19.56 -0.56
C LEU A 7 -4.11 -18.91 0.62
N LEU A 8 -3.25 -17.91 0.34
CA LEU A 8 -2.40 -17.30 1.38
C LEU A 8 -2.07 -15.79 1.21
N PRO A 9 -2.16 -15.14 0.03
CA PRO A 9 -1.86 -13.70 -0.06
C PRO A 9 -2.94 -12.80 0.58
N SER A 10 -4.22 -13.08 0.32
CA SER A 10 -5.33 -12.18 0.67
C SER A 10 -5.61 -12.08 2.17
N LEU A 11 -5.35 -13.15 2.92
CA LEU A 11 -5.58 -13.19 4.37
C LEU A 11 -4.54 -12.33 5.11
N CYS A 12 -3.28 -12.45 4.68
CA CYS A 12 -2.16 -11.67 5.23
C CYS A 12 -2.31 -10.16 4.93
N GLU A 13 -2.79 -9.79 3.74
CA GLU A 13 -3.10 -8.39 3.43
C GLU A 13 -4.24 -7.84 4.28
N THR A 14 -5.27 -8.65 4.53
CA THR A 14 -6.40 -8.27 5.38
C THR A 14 -5.97 -8.03 6.83
N GLU A 15 -5.12 -8.91 7.37
CA GLU A 15 -4.54 -8.75 8.71
C GLU A 15 -3.67 -7.50 8.82
N LYS A 16 -2.81 -7.24 7.82
CA LYS A 16 -1.99 -6.02 7.77
C LYS A 16 -2.85 -4.77 7.73
N ASN A 17 -3.88 -4.75 6.88
CA ASN A 17 -4.80 -3.63 6.79
C ASN A 17 -5.56 -3.40 8.10
N ALA A 18 -5.96 -4.47 8.79
CA ALA A 18 -6.61 -4.38 10.10
C ALA A 18 -5.67 -3.77 11.17
N LEU A 19 -4.37 -4.09 11.15
CA LEU A 19 -3.40 -3.49 12.06
C LEU A 19 -3.21 -2.00 11.79
N VAL A 20 -3.16 -1.56 10.53
CA VAL A 20 -3.07 -0.14 10.17
C VAL A 20 -4.31 0.62 10.64
N LEU A 21 -5.50 0.10 10.37
CA LEU A 21 -6.76 0.70 10.83
C LEU A 21 -6.79 0.81 12.35
N ARG A 22 -6.35 -0.23 13.07
CA ARG A 22 -6.27 -0.19 14.54
C ARG A 22 -5.28 0.88 15.02
N LEU A 23 -4.15 1.05 14.34
CA LEU A 23 -3.17 2.10 14.67
C LEU A 23 -3.76 3.50 14.46
N GLU A 24 -4.51 3.72 13.38
CA GLU A 24 -5.19 5.00 13.12
C GLU A 24 -6.26 5.32 14.17
N LEU A 25 -7.03 4.31 14.60
CA LEU A 25 -7.99 4.44 15.69
C LEU A 25 -7.29 4.77 17.01
N ASN A 26 -6.23 4.03 17.34
CA ASN A 26 -5.41 4.31 18.52
C ASN A 26 -4.84 5.74 18.48
N GLN A 27 -4.44 6.23 17.31
CA GLN A 27 -3.94 7.59 17.15
C GLN A 27 -5.02 8.65 17.42
N LYS A 28 -6.27 8.39 17.03
CA LYS A 28 -7.41 9.25 17.41
C LYS A 28 -7.65 9.23 18.92
N ASP A 29 -7.58 8.05 19.54
CA ASP A 29 -7.75 7.90 20.98
C ASP A 29 -6.64 8.61 21.77
N VAL A 30 -5.38 8.52 21.35
CA VAL A 30 -4.24 9.25 21.96
C VAL A 30 -4.50 10.76 21.94
N LYS A 31 -4.95 11.31 20.80
CA LYS A 31 -5.30 12.73 20.71
C LYS A 31 -6.46 13.11 21.63
N ARG A 32 -7.48 12.26 21.72
CA ARG A 32 -8.62 12.46 22.64
C ARG A 32 -8.16 12.47 24.10
N LEU A 33 -7.39 11.46 24.52
CA LEU A 33 -6.84 11.35 25.87
C LEU A 33 -5.95 12.55 26.21
N ARG A 34 -5.14 13.03 25.25
CA ARG A 34 -4.32 14.22 25.43
C ARG A 34 -5.16 15.47 25.65
N GLY A 35 -6.23 15.64 24.87
CA GLY A 35 -7.20 16.72 25.05
C GLY A 35 -7.89 16.66 26.42
N GLN A 36 -8.31 15.47 26.84
CA GLN A 36 -8.90 15.24 28.16
C GLN A 36 -7.93 15.59 29.29
N LEU A 37 -6.66 15.16 29.19
CA LEU A 37 -5.64 15.45 30.18
C LEU A 37 -5.29 16.95 30.24
N SER A 38 -5.35 17.65 29.11
CA SER A 38 -5.18 19.11 29.03
C SER A 38 -6.40 19.89 29.52
N SER A 39 -7.59 19.30 29.50
CA SER A 39 -8.84 19.93 29.97
C SER A 39 -8.96 19.94 31.49
N TYR A 40 -8.12 19.19 32.19
CA TYR A 40 -8.11 19.12 33.65
C TYR A 40 -7.69 20.48 34.23
N ARG A 41 -8.65 21.17 34.84
CA ARG A 41 -8.46 22.53 35.40
C ARG A 41 -7.94 22.54 36.84
N CYS A 42 -7.95 21.39 37.51
CA CYS A 42 -7.50 21.30 38.90
C CYS A 42 -5.99 21.07 38.94
N GLU A 43 -5.29 21.90 39.71
CA GLU A 43 -3.85 21.76 39.89
C GLU A 43 -3.54 20.52 40.76
N PRO A 44 -2.49 19.75 40.43
CA PRO A 44 -2.08 18.62 41.25
C PRO A 44 -1.72 19.08 42.66
N THR A 45 -2.41 18.53 43.67
CA THR A 45 -2.23 18.93 45.07
C THR A 45 -1.00 18.32 45.75
N THR A 46 -0.38 17.32 45.11
CA THR A 46 0.85 16.70 45.59
C THR A 46 1.86 16.60 44.46
N TYR A 47 3.14 16.61 44.81
CA TYR A 47 4.24 16.44 43.87
C TYR A 47 4.10 15.13 43.05
N SER A 48 3.71 14.03 43.70
CA SER A 48 3.51 12.74 43.02
C SER A 48 2.43 12.79 41.93
N LEU A 49 1.36 13.57 42.13
CA LEU A 49 0.32 13.76 41.13
C LEU A 49 0.82 14.63 39.97
N PHE A 50 1.65 15.64 40.28
CA PHE A 50 2.31 16.47 39.26
C PHE A 50 3.24 15.64 38.38
N GLU A 51 4.11 14.82 38.97
CA GLU A 51 4.99 13.94 38.19
C GLU A 51 4.18 12.97 37.33
N ARG A 52 3.12 12.38 37.89
CA ARG A 52 2.28 11.42 37.17
C ARG A 52 1.57 12.06 35.97
N ILE A 53 1.04 13.29 36.09
CA ILE A 53 0.40 13.96 34.94
C ILE A 53 1.41 14.32 33.87
N GLU A 54 2.62 14.76 34.24
CA GLU A 54 3.68 15.06 33.28
C GLU A 54 4.19 13.81 32.56
N LEU A 55 4.34 12.68 33.27
CA LEU A 55 4.68 11.40 32.67
C LEU A 55 3.61 10.95 31.66
N LEU A 56 2.33 11.09 32.00
CA LEU A 56 1.23 10.76 31.09
C LEU A 56 1.21 11.66 29.86
N ARG A 57 1.44 12.97 30.01
CA ARG A 57 1.55 13.92 28.89
C ARG A 57 2.67 13.53 27.94
N LYS A 58 3.89 13.33 28.48
CA LYS A 58 5.04 12.89 27.69
C LYS A 58 4.79 11.55 26.99
N GLY A 59 4.17 10.59 27.69
CA GLY A 59 3.80 9.31 27.12
C GLY A 59 2.85 9.43 25.93
N LEU A 60 1.80 10.24 26.06
CA LEU A 60 0.84 10.51 24.97
C LEU A 60 1.49 11.25 23.80
N ASP A 61 2.36 12.22 24.07
CA ASP A 61 3.04 12.99 23.03
C ASP A 61 4.02 12.08 22.24
N ASN A 62 4.76 11.21 22.93
CA ASN A 62 5.63 10.21 22.30
C ASN A 62 4.84 9.21 21.46
N LEU A 63 3.76 8.64 22.01
CA LEU A 63 2.89 7.72 21.26
C LEU A 63 2.32 8.40 20.02
N SER A 64 1.86 9.63 20.14
CA SER A 64 1.31 10.41 19.04
C SER A 64 2.34 10.60 17.92
N LYS A 65 3.58 10.96 18.28
CA LYS A 65 4.68 11.13 17.35
C LYS A 65 5.00 9.83 16.62
N THR A 66 5.27 8.75 17.37
CA THR A 66 5.63 7.45 16.79
C THR A 66 4.53 6.88 15.90
N ASN A 67 3.26 6.94 16.34
CA ASN A 67 2.13 6.50 15.50
C ASN A 67 2.05 7.29 14.20
N THR A 68 2.24 8.61 14.25
CA THR A 68 2.20 9.48 13.06
C THR A 68 3.32 9.12 12.08
N GLU A 69 4.53 8.89 12.58
CA GLU A 69 5.68 8.47 11.77
C GLU A 69 5.44 7.11 11.09
N ILE A 70 4.87 6.14 11.82
CA ILE A 70 4.53 4.82 11.27
C ILE A 70 3.45 4.95 10.20
N ILE A 71 2.36 5.67 10.47
CA ILE A 71 1.25 5.85 9.51
C ILE A 71 1.74 6.55 8.24
N ALA A 72 2.57 7.59 8.36
CA ALA A 72 3.15 8.29 7.23
C ALA A 72 4.04 7.35 6.39
N SER A 73 4.90 6.56 7.04
CA SER A 73 5.79 5.61 6.37
C SER A 73 5.01 4.53 5.61
N LEU A 74 3.92 4.04 6.19
CA LEU A 74 3.05 3.05 5.55
C LEU A 74 2.31 3.64 4.35
N THR A 75 1.82 4.88 4.47
CA THR A 75 1.14 5.59 3.40
C THR A 75 2.07 5.83 2.21
N GLU A 76 3.33 6.20 2.48
CA GLU A 76 4.33 6.41 1.43
C GLU A 76 4.68 5.11 0.71
N LYS A 77 4.90 4.02 1.44
CA LYS A 77 5.13 2.70 0.85
C LYS A 77 3.97 2.25 -0.04
N LYS A 78 2.73 2.49 0.39
CA LYS A 78 1.54 2.17 -0.42
C LYS A 78 1.57 2.90 -1.76
N LYS A 79 1.86 4.21 -1.77
CA LYS A 79 1.99 4.99 -3.01
C LYS A 79 3.09 4.46 -3.94
N GLN A 80 4.21 4.02 -3.37
CA GLN A 80 5.30 3.43 -4.16
C GLN A 80 4.86 2.11 -4.81
N VAL A 81 4.17 1.24 -4.07
CA VAL A 81 3.61 -0.01 -4.62
C VAL A 81 2.61 0.29 -5.73
N ASP A 82 1.70 1.24 -5.52
CA ASP A 82 0.72 1.65 -6.54
C ASP A 82 1.43 2.15 -7.81
N ASN A 83 2.52 2.93 -7.67
CA ASN A 83 3.33 3.37 -8.81
C ASN A 83 3.94 2.18 -9.59
N TYR A 84 4.54 1.21 -8.90
CA TYR A 84 5.10 0.03 -9.55
C TYR A 84 4.05 -0.80 -10.28
N VAL A 85 2.85 -0.93 -9.70
CA VAL A 85 1.72 -1.62 -10.33
C VAL A 85 1.32 -0.93 -11.63
N GLU A 86 1.21 0.40 -11.65
CA GLU A 86 0.89 1.14 -12.88
C GLU A 86 1.99 1.00 -13.94
N ARG A 87 3.26 1.04 -13.54
CA ARG A 87 4.39 0.79 -14.47
C ARG A 87 4.36 -0.63 -15.06
N ALA A 88 4.00 -1.63 -14.27
CA ALA A 88 3.87 -3.00 -14.74
C ALA A 88 2.74 -3.14 -15.76
N LYS A 89 1.58 -2.52 -15.52
CA LYS A 89 0.46 -2.47 -16.48
C LYS A 89 0.88 -1.83 -17.80
N GLN A 90 1.61 -0.71 -17.74
CA GLN A 90 2.14 -0.04 -18.92
C GLN A 90 3.08 -0.96 -19.73
N GLN A 91 4.00 -1.65 -19.05
CA GLN A 91 4.89 -2.62 -19.70
C GLN A 91 4.14 -3.78 -20.36
N PHE A 92 3.09 -4.31 -19.72
CA PHE A 92 2.26 -5.35 -20.33
C PHE A 92 1.52 -4.86 -21.57
N SER A 93 1.04 -3.61 -21.56
CA SER A 93 0.41 -2.98 -22.73
C SER A 93 1.41 -2.85 -23.90
N GLU A 94 2.60 -2.32 -23.62
CA GLU A 94 3.68 -2.19 -24.61
C GLU A 94 4.08 -3.54 -25.21
N PHE A 95 4.25 -4.55 -24.36
CA PHE A 95 4.56 -5.91 -24.78
C PHE A 95 3.46 -6.47 -25.70
N ASN A 96 2.18 -6.33 -25.33
CA ASN A 96 1.07 -6.84 -26.13
C ASN A 96 1.01 -6.13 -27.49
N ASN A 97 1.23 -4.81 -27.54
CA ASN A 97 1.26 -4.07 -28.81
C ASN A 97 2.39 -4.55 -29.72
N LEU A 98 3.59 -4.77 -29.17
CA LEU A 98 4.72 -5.32 -29.92
C LEU A 98 4.42 -6.74 -30.42
N HIS A 99 3.84 -7.58 -29.56
CA HIS A 99 3.45 -8.94 -29.90
C HIS A 99 2.47 -8.95 -31.08
N SER A 100 1.40 -8.16 -31.02
CA SER A 100 0.44 -8.03 -32.11
C SER A 100 1.08 -7.52 -33.40
N GLY A 101 1.97 -6.53 -33.32
CA GLY A 101 2.71 -6.05 -34.50
C GLY A 101 3.60 -7.11 -35.14
N ILE A 102 4.21 -7.99 -34.33
CA ILE A 102 4.98 -9.14 -34.85
C ILE A 102 4.05 -10.16 -35.52
N GLU A 103 2.91 -10.48 -34.91
CA GLU A 103 1.92 -11.40 -35.48
C GLU A 103 1.40 -10.89 -36.83
N GLU A 104 1.07 -9.61 -36.94
CA GLU A 104 0.66 -8.96 -38.18
C GLU A 104 1.75 -9.04 -39.26
N TYR A 105 3.01 -8.79 -38.90
CA TYR A 105 4.14 -8.89 -39.83
C TYR A 105 4.31 -10.31 -40.38
N ILE A 106 4.27 -11.31 -39.50
CA ILE A 106 4.37 -12.73 -39.89
C ILE A 106 3.21 -13.11 -40.82
N GLN A 107 1.99 -12.70 -40.50
CA GLN A 107 0.82 -12.97 -41.32
C GLN A 107 0.90 -12.33 -42.70
N GLY A 108 1.41 -11.08 -42.79
CA GLY A 108 1.64 -10.39 -44.06
C GLY A 108 2.67 -11.10 -44.95
N MET A 109 3.74 -11.64 -44.36
CA MET A 109 4.75 -12.41 -45.07
C MET A 109 4.20 -13.73 -45.63
N ILE A 110 3.37 -14.44 -44.86
CA ILE A 110 2.73 -15.69 -45.29
C ILE A 110 1.71 -15.44 -46.41
N GLY A 111 0.97 -14.32 -46.38
CA GLY A 111 0.04 -13.94 -47.45
C GLY A 111 0.71 -13.55 -48.77
N ALA A 112 1.87 -12.88 -48.71
CA ALA A 112 2.63 -12.42 -49.87
C ALA A 112 3.38 -13.54 -50.62
N GLY A 113 3.71 -14.64 -49.96
CA GLY A 113 4.39 -15.80 -50.58
C GLY A 113 3.55 -16.60 -51.59
N SER A 114 2.24 -16.36 -51.67
CA SER A 114 1.29 -17.11 -52.51
C SER A 114 1.17 -16.64 -53.97
N HIS A 115 1.96 -15.66 -54.41
CA HIS A 115 1.82 -15.04 -55.75
C HIS A 115 3.06 -15.12 -56.66
N GLN A 116 4.12 -15.81 -56.24
CA GLN A 116 5.36 -15.91 -57.03
C GLN A 116 5.50 -17.27 -57.73
N ASP A 117 4.48 -17.76 -58.44
CA ASP A 117 4.60 -19.02 -59.21
C ASP A 117 3.82 -19.00 -60.55
N ARG A 118 3.72 -17.84 -61.20
CA ARG A 118 3.18 -17.74 -62.58
C ARG A 118 3.92 -16.74 -63.46
N ILE A 119 5.24 -16.90 -63.58
CA ILE A 119 5.95 -16.45 -64.78
C ILE A 119 7.01 -17.49 -65.13
N SER A 120 6.68 -18.39 -66.06
CA SER A 120 7.65 -19.02 -66.95
C SER A 120 6.91 -19.51 -68.20
N ILE A 121 7.17 -18.76 -69.28
CA ILE A 121 7.26 -19.10 -70.71
C ILE A 121 6.16 -20.00 -71.29
#